data_AF-A0A1C5VFT0-F1
#
_entry.id   AF-A0A1C5VFT0-F1
#
_cell.length_a   1.000
_cell.length_b   1.000
_cell.length_c   1.000
_cell.angle_alpha   90.00
_cell.angle_beta   90.00
_cell.angle_gamma   90.00
#
_symmetry.space_group_name_H-M   'P 1'
#
loop_
_entity.id
_entity.type
_entity.pdbx_description
1 polymer ?
#
loop_
_entity_poly.entity_id
_entity_poly.type
_entity_poly.pdbx_seq_one_letter_code
_entity_poly.pdbx_strand_id
1 'polypeptide(L)'
;MCGYAENTVIEYCQNKGNITITNDVSSFYVGGIAGMVMGTSEIRYCSNSGDIKSYAPQTGGIAGQISGTAKIINCCSTGKLTPLGKGITDMGGIVGVVGTNSKDGSDNTVSHCYFGGEIDLTQYTATLPYKRFGAIAGKKDSSDKALATFENNFFAETENVSACANKDGAGTAKTIEYMKTEDFYNEISAAGGIYRFSQGETPLLPNVKYSVFFTVTPSGLTGAVIKVNGQETANFAELEAGTYPVEITADNCETLNTEITITADTATHTQTFTLTYKDADYKKVDEAIEKANALKKDDYKDFSAVQEAIDKVIRGKNITEQAEVDQMAKAIEDAIAALEKKPVETEESQTPETPSQVPDQNKIGIFTYRITGKNTAKMITSTVNGEKKKNLRIFSTVKLNGKKYKVTSVAKNALKGNKKVRTLVVGKTTEKIGKSAFQNCKNLKKIIIKSKNLKKIGSNAFKGISKNAVVKVPKSKKKLYTKLLRASGLPKSVKIK
;
A
#
# COMPACT_ATOMS: atom_id res chain seq x y z
N MET A 1 5.10 -33.21 -9.97
CA MET A 1 4.94 -34.40 -10.83
C MET A 1 3.56 -34.98 -10.62
N CYS A 2 2.82 -35.24 -11.69
CA CYS A 2 1.56 -35.97 -11.64
C CYS A 2 1.68 -37.29 -12.41
N GLY A 3 1.06 -38.36 -11.93
CA GLY A 3 1.04 -39.63 -12.66
C GLY A 3 0.13 -39.57 -13.89
N TYR A 4 -1.04 -38.95 -13.73
CA TYR A 4 -2.11 -38.91 -14.70
C TYR A 4 -2.82 -37.54 -14.66
N ALA A 5 -3.03 -36.92 -15.82
CA ALA A 5 -3.68 -35.62 -15.97
C ALA A 5 -4.80 -35.70 -17.02
N GLU A 6 -6.01 -35.32 -16.64
CA GLU A 6 -7.19 -35.39 -17.51
C GLU A 6 -8.05 -34.13 -17.36
N ASN A 7 -8.44 -33.55 -18.50
CA ASN A 7 -9.24 -32.33 -18.60
C ASN A 7 -8.77 -31.19 -17.68
N THR A 8 -7.46 -30.96 -17.63
CA THR A 8 -6.84 -30.00 -16.70
C THR A 8 -5.71 -29.20 -17.35
N VAL A 9 -5.36 -28.07 -16.74
CA VAL A 9 -4.22 -27.25 -17.16
C VAL A 9 -3.10 -27.37 -16.13
N ILE A 10 -1.92 -27.77 -16.59
CA ILE A 10 -0.69 -27.74 -15.79
C ILE A 10 0.20 -26.65 -16.36
N GLU A 11 0.35 -25.57 -15.61
CA GLU A 11 1.13 -24.42 -16.05
C GLU A 11 2.16 -23.94 -15.03
N TYR A 12 3.23 -23.33 -15.54
CA TYR A 12 4.29 -22.73 -14.74
C TYR A 12 4.96 -23.69 -13.74
N CYS A 13 4.94 -24.99 -14.04
CA CYS A 13 5.53 -26.04 -13.20
C CYS A 13 6.97 -26.35 -13.63
N GLN A 14 7.85 -26.60 -12.65
CA GLN A 14 9.25 -26.94 -12.92
C GLN A 14 9.61 -28.23 -12.18
N ASN A 15 10.22 -29.18 -12.89
CA ASN A 15 10.91 -30.30 -12.27
C ASN A 15 12.42 -30.09 -12.34
N LYS A 16 13.07 -30.07 -11.18
CA LYS A 16 14.54 -30.03 -11.06
C LYS A 16 15.11 -31.34 -10.49
N GLY A 17 14.24 -32.25 -10.06
CA GLY A 17 14.62 -33.53 -9.47
C GLY A 17 14.89 -34.56 -10.55
N ASN A 18 15.94 -35.37 -10.34
CA ASN A 18 16.27 -36.46 -11.24
C ASN A 18 15.24 -37.59 -11.13
N ILE A 19 14.91 -38.20 -12.26
CA ILE A 19 14.02 -39.35 -12.35
C ILE A 19 14.84 -40.54 -12.83
N THR A 20 14.80 -41.65 -12.09
CA THR A 20 15.52 -42.87 -12.45
C THR A 20 14.62 -44.09 -12.37
N ILE A 21 14.47 -44.80 -13.49
CA ILE A 21 13.76 -46.08 -13.59
C ILE A 21 14.78 -47.14 -14.01
N THR A 22 15.21 -47.98 -13.06
CA THR A 22 16.31 -48.95 -13.25
C THR A 22 15.86 -50.34 -13.68
N ASN A 23 14.57 -50.65 -13.58
CA ASN A 23 14.04 -51.96 -13.90
C ASN A 23 13.25 -51.89 -15.22
N ASP A 24 13.35 -52.93 -16.03
CA ASP A 24 12.49 -53.12 -17.19
C ASP A 24 11.04 -53.27 -16.71
N VAL A 25 10.18 -52.36 -17.15
CA VAL A 25 8.76 -52.28 -16.78
C VAL A 25 7.91 -52.32 -18.04
N SER A 26 6.83 -53.09 -18.01
CA SER A 26 6.03 -53.35 -19.22
C SER A 26 4.97 -52.29 -19.52
N SER A 27 4.51 -51.53 -18.53
CA SER A 27 3.52 -50.45 -18.68
C SER A 27 3.77 -49.35 -17.66
N PHE A 28 4.48 -48.30 -18.08
CA PHE A 28 4.80 -47.18 -17.20
C PHE A 28 5.08 -45.91 -18.01
N TYR A 29 4.43 -44.81 -17.61
CA TYR A 29 4.55 -43.52 -18.26
C TYR A 29 5.38 -42.58 -17.40
N VAL A 30 6.47 -42.07 -17.95
CA VAL A 30 7.41 -41.22 -17.24
C VAL A 30 7.50 -39.87 -17.93
N GLY A 31 7.17 -38.81 -17.20
CA GLY A 31 7.47 -37.45 -17.61
C GLY A 31 8.01 -36.64 -16.45
N GLY A 32 8.87 -35.66 -16.74
CA GLY A 32 9.34 -34.71 -15.73
C GLY A 32 8.20 -33.94 -15.08
N ILE A 33 7.11 -33.70 -15.80
CA ILE A 33 5.91 -33.02 -15.30
C ILE A 33 4.76 -34.01 -15.09
N ALA A 34 4.44 -34.81 -16.11
CA ALA A 34 3.29 -35.70 -16.12
C ALA A 34 3.61 -37.07 -16.73
N GLY A 35 3.11 -38.16 -16.16
CA GLY A 35 3.19 -39.48 -16.79
C GLY A 35 2.30 -39.53 -18.05
N MET A 36 0.99 -39.57 -17.84
CA MET A 36 -0.01 -39.64 -18.91
C MET A 36 -0.90 -38.39 -18.92
N VAL A 37 -1.13 -37.81 -20.08
CA VAL A 37 -1.92 -36.58 -20.28
C VAL A 37 -3.03 -36.84 -21.30
N MET A 38 -4.28 -36.56 -20.95
CA MET A 38 -5.45 -37.01 -21.72
C MET A 38 -6.56 -35.96 -21.79
N GLY A 39 -7.57 -36.25 -22.63
CA GLY A 39 -8.73 -35.39 -22.81
C GLY A 39 -8.34 -34.02 -23.36
N THR A 40 -8.90 -32.96 -22.81
CA THR A 40 -8.63 -31.58 -23.23
C THR A 40 -7.47 -30.93 -22.46
N SER A 41 -6.57 -31.73 -21.86
CA SER A 41 -5.54 -31.20 -20.98
C SER A 41 -4.46 -30.39 -21.70
N GLU A 42 -3.90 -29.40 -21.03
CA GLU A 42 -2.79 -28.60 -21.56
C GLU A 42 -1.65 -28.57 -20.55
N ILE A 43 -0.42 -28.89 -20.99
CA ILE A 43 0.80 -28.56 -20.27
C ILE A 43 1.42 -27.35 -20.95
N ARG A 44 1.56 -26.24 -20.23
CA ARG A 44 2.14 -25.02 -20.80
C ARG A 44 3.09 -24.29 -19.87
N TYR A 45 4.11 -23.63 -20.41
CA TYR A 45 5.09 -22.91 -19.60
C TYR A 45 5.71 -23.79 -18.50
N CYS A 46 5.94 -25.06 -18.80
CA CYS A 46 6.51 -26.02 -17.85
C CYS A 46 7.91 -26.47 -18.29
N SER A 47 8.80 -26.71 -17.32
CA SER A 47 10.15 -27.16 -17.62
C SER A 47 10.59 -28.39 -16.82
N ASN A 48 11.51 -29.15 -17.42
CA ASN A 48 12.24 -30.19 -16.75
C ASN A 48 13.76 -29.97 -16.90
N SER A 49 14.44 -29.66 -15.81
CA SER A 49 15.91 -29.60 -15.77
C SER A 49 16.53 -30.80 -15.04
N GLY A 50 15.71 -31.68 -14.46
CA GLY A 50 16.18 -32.91 -13.83
C GLY A 50 16.54 -33.96 -14.87
N ASP A 51 17.61 -34.71 -14.61
CA ASP A 51 18.05 -35.80 -15.48
C ASP A 51 17.02 -36.94 -15.47
N ILE A 52 16.79 -37.57 -16.61
CA ILE A 52 15.91 -38.73 -16.74
C ILE A 52 16.72 -39.91 -17.27
N LYS A 53 16.87 -40.93 -16.43
CA LYS A 53 17.47 -42.23 -16.78
C LYS A 53 16.38 -43.29 -16.70
N SER A 54 16.00 -43.92 -17.82
CA SER A 54 14.74 -44.70 -17.85
C SER A 54 14.79 -45.95 -18.72
N TYR A 55 14.27 -47.06 -18.16
CA TYR A 55 13.82 -48.27 -18.85
C TYR A 55 12.32 -48.25 -19.21
N ALA A 56 11.56 -47.23 -18.79
CA ALA A 56 10.11 -47.22 -18.96
C ALA A 56 9.69 -47.16 -20.44
N PRO A 57 8.58 -47.78 -20.85
CA PRO A 57 8.18 -47.89 -22.25
C PRO A 57 7.74 -46.57 -22.88
N GLN A 58 7.26 -45.62 -22.09
CA GLN A 58 6.94 -44.26 -22.52
C GLN A 58 7.67 -43.26 -21.62
N THR A 59 8.64 -42.53 -22.16
CA THR A 59 9.40 -41.54 -21.38
C THR A 59 9.52 -40.21 -22.14
N GLY A 60 9.19 -39.10 -21.50
CA GLY A 60 9.47 -37.77 -22.05
C GLY A 60 10.09 -36.83 -21.03
N GLY A 61 10.80 -35.80 -21.49
CA GLY A 61 11.27 -34.73 -20.61
C GLY A 61 10.11 -34.03 -19.88
N ILE A 62 8.99 -33.82 -20.56
CA ILE A 62 7.78 -33.18 -20.00
C ILE A 62 6.70 -34.21 -19.70
N ALA A 63 6.32 -35.01 -20.69
CA ALA A 63 5.23 -35.98 -20.59
C ALA A 63 5.62 -37.37 -21.08
N GLY A 64 5.20 -38.43 -20.40
CA GLY A 64 5.39 -39.79 -20.91
C GLY A 64 4.55 -40.06 -22.15
N GLN A 65 3.24 -39.75 -22.09
CA GLN A 65 2.34 -39.86 -23.23
C GLN A 65 1.26 -38.77 -23.21
N ILE A 66 0.87 -38.30 -24.39
CA ILE A 66 -0.31 -37.45 -24.59
C ILE A 66 -1.34 -38.13 -25.51
N SER A 67 -2.62 -37.89 -25.27
CA SER A 67 -3.75 -38.50 -26.01
C SER A 67 -4.99 -37.60 -26.01
N GLY A 68 -6.11 -38.02 -26.61
CA GLY A 68 -7.29 -37.17 -26.75
C GLY A 68 -6.97 -35.92 -27.57
N THR A 69 -7.29 -34.74 -27.05
CA THR A 69 -6.91 -33.44 -27.66
C THR A 69 -5.85 -32.71 -26.83
N ALA A 70 -5.06 -33.45 -26.04
CA ALA A 70 -4.12 -32.87 -25.12
C ALA A 70 -2.96 -32.17 -25.84
N LYS A 71 -2.44 -31.12 -25.21
CA LYS A 71 -1.40 -30.26 -25.79
C LYS A 71 -0.21 -30.06 -24.86
N ILE A 72 0.98 -29.91 -25.44
CA ILE A 72 2.19 -29.42 -24.79
C ILE A 72 2.66 -28.18 -25.54
N ILE A 73 2.73 -27.04 -24.85
CA ILE A 73 2.94 -25.73 -25.48
C ILE A 73 3.95 -24.92 -24.67
N ASN A 74 4.94 -24.28 -25.31
CA ASN A 74 5.91 -23.42 -24.60
C ASN A 74 6.59 -24.14 -23.42
N CYS A 75 7.02 -25.39 -23.63
CA CYS A 75 7.69 -26.20 -22.63
C CYS A 75 9.15 -26.46 -23.01
N CYS A 76 9.99 -26.71 -22.02
CA CYS A 76 11.38 -27.06 -22.29
C CYS A 76 11.93 -28.14 -21.37
N SER A 77 12.78 -29.00 -21.93
CA SER A 77 13.53 -29.97 -21.13
C SER A 77 15.02 -29.80 -21.39
N THR A 78 15.79 -29.59 -20.34
CA THR A 78 17.24 -29.36 -20.37
C THR A 78 18.01 -30.39 -19.55
N GLY A 79 17.32 -31.23 -18.77
CA GLY A 79 17.95 -32.35 -18.08
C GLY A 79 18.48 -33.39 -19.07
N LYS A 80 19.54 -34.11 -18.68
CA LYS A 80 20.13 -35.17 -19.50
C LYS A 80 19.16 -36.33 -19.66
N LEU A 81 19.04 -36.86 -20.87
CA LEU A 81 18.30 -38.08 -21.16
C LEU A 81 19.24 -39.27 -21.32
N THR A 82 19.01 -40.31 -20.54
CA THR A 82 19.75 -41.58 -20.60
C THR A 82 18.77 -42.73 -20.85
N PRO A 83 18.44 -43.05 -22.12
CA PRO A 83 17.68 -44.25 -22.45
C PRO A 83 18.48 -45.51 -22.13
N LEU A 84 17.78 -46.54 -21.66
CA LEU A 84 18.39 -47.83 -21.29
C LEU A 84 17.80 -48.98 -22.12
N GLY A 85 18.59 -50.05 -22.25
CA GLY A 85 18.11 -51.31 -22.83
C GLY A 85 18.14 -51.34 -24.35
N LYS A 86 17.23 -52.11 -24.95
CA LYS A 86 17.28 -52.55 -26.36
C LYS A 86 16.51 -51.65 -27.36
N GLY A 87 16.13 -50.44 -26.96
CA GLY A 87 15.31 -49.57 -27.82
C GLY A 87 13.85 -49.96 -27.93
N ILE A 88 13.30 -50.56 -26.88
CA ILE A 88 11.87 -50.85 -26.76
C ILE A 88 11.11 -49.75 -25.99
N THR A 89 11.77 -48.64 -25.72
CA THR A 89 11.22 -47.47 -25.05
C THR A 89 10.93 -46.40 -26.09
N ASP A 90 9.70 -45.89 -26.10
CA ASP A 90 9.33 -44.66 -26.79
C ASP A 90 9.82 -43.47 -25.94
N MET A 91 11.01 -42.94 -26.24
CA MET A 91 11.60 -41.83 -25.49
C MET A 91 11.76 -40.55 -26.32
N GLY A 92 11.27 -39.44 -25.77
CA GLY A 92 11.34 -38.11 -26.36
C GLY A 92 11.97 -37.05 -25.45
N GLY A 93 12.65 -36.06 -26.04
CA GLY A 93 13.11 -34.88 -25.30
C GLY A 93 11.98 -34.10 -24.63
N ILE A 94 10.80 -34.05 -25.24
CA ILE A 94 9.59 -33.41 -24.69
C ILE A 94 8.55 -34.46 -24.30
N VAL A 95 8.24 -35.40 -25.21
CA VAL A 95 7.15 -36.36 -25.02
C VAL A 95 7.52 -37.76 -25.50
N GLY A 96 7.24 -38.80 -24.72
CA GLY A 96 7.51 -40.18 -25.17
C GLY A 96 6.64 -40.58 -26.36
N VAL A 97 5.32 -40.56 -26.17
CA VAL A 97 4.34 -40.93 -27.21
C VAL A 97 3.31 -39.83 -27.44
N VAL A 98 3.05 -39.51 -28.70
CA VAL A 98 1.96 -38.61 -29.11
C VAL A 98 0.84 -39.40 -29.77
N GLY A 99 -0.35 -39.38 -29.16
CA GLY A 99 -1.55 -40.06 -29.65
C GLY A 99 -1.81 -41.41 -28.98
N THR A 100 -2.99 -41.96 -29.26
CA THR A 100 -3.41 -43.30 -28.84
C THR A 100 -4.17 -44.00 -29.95
N ASN A 101 -4.07 -45.32 -29.99
CA ASN A 101 -4.86 -46.17 -30.87
C ASN A 101 -6.31 -46.40 -30.35
N SER A 102 -7.02 -45.30 -30.01
CA SER A 102 -8.40 -45.31 -29.50
C SER A 102 -9.43 -45.31 -30.65
N LYS A 103 -10.66 -45.79 -30.38
CA LYS A 103 -11.74 -45.81 -31.37
C LYS A 103 -12.14 -44.39 -31.83
N ASP A 104 -12.06 -43.45 -30.90
CA ASP A 104 -12.50 -42.05 -31.05
C ASP A 104 -11.41 -41.15 -31.66
N GLY A 105 -10.19 -41.68 -31.82
CA GLY A 105 -9.04 -40.93 -32.33
C GLY A 105 -8.43 -39.98 -31.30
N SER A 106 -7.42 -39.25 -31.74
CA SER A 106 -6.75 -38.18 -30.98
C SER A 106 -6.34 -37.05 -31.92
N ASP A 107 -6.25 -35.83 -31.41
CA ASP A 107 -5.72 -34.66 -32.12
C ASP A 107 -4.84 -33.86 -31.18
N ASN A 108 -3.58 -34.30 -31.09
CA ASN A 108 -2.62 -33.76 -30.13
C ASN A 108 -1.78 -32.64 -30.72
N THR A 109 -1.31 -31.73 -29.88
CA THR A 109 -0.39 -30.66 -30.30
C THR A 109 0.85 -30.63 -29.42
N VAL A 110 2.02 -30.60 -30.06
CA VAL A 110 3.29 -30.27 -29.41
C VAL A 110 3.85 -29.06 -30.14
N SER A 111 3.85 -27.90 -29.49
CA SER A 111 4.22 -26.67 -30.17
C SER A 111 5.10 -25.76 -29.33
N HIS A 112 5.96 -25.00 -30.00
CA HIS A 112 6.79 -23.98 -29.38
C HIS A 112 7.64 -24.53 -28.24
N CYS A 113 8.06 -25.79 -28.32
CA CYS A 113 8.83 -26.46 -27.27
C CYS A 113 10.30 -26.61 -27.68
N TYR A 114 11.20 -26.74 -26.69
CA TYR A 114 12.57 -27.13 -27.01
C TYR A 114 13.20 -28.15 -26.06
N PHE A 115 13.99 -29.06 -26.63
CA PHE A 115 14.86 -29.95 -25.87
C PHE A 115 16.31 -29.46 -25.96
N GLY A 116 16.87 -29.02 -24.84
CA GLY A 116 18.25 -28.50 -24.77
C GLY A 116 19.19 -29.38 -23.94
N GLY A 117 18.78 -30.59 -23.58
CA GLY A 117 19.56 -31.50 -22.73
C GLY A 117 20.56 -32.33 -23.52
N GLU A 118 21.55 -32.88 -22.81
CA GLU A 118 22.43 -33.92 -23.35
C GLU A 118 21.67 -35.24 -23.52
N ILE A 119 22.06 -36.03 -24.52
CA ILE A 119 21.58 -37.40 -24.70
C ILE A 119 22.75 -38.36 -24.51
N ASP A 120 22.65 -39.21 -23.50
CA ASP A 120 23.63 -40.24 -23.19
C ASP A 120 23.12 -41.61 -23.67
N LEU A 121 23.66 -42.07 -24.80
CA LEU A 121 23.32 -43.35 -25.42
C LEU A 121 24.25 -44.49 -24.99
N THR A 122 25.14 -44.29 -24.01
CA THR A 122 26.17 -45.30 -23.64
C THR A 122 25.58 -46.64 -23.20
N GLN A 123 24.37 -46.63 -22.65
CA GLN A 123 23.64 -47.82 -22.19
C GLN A 123 22.45 -48.18 -23.10
N TYR A 124 22.35 -47.53 -24.26
CA TYR A 124 21.30 -47.74 -25.24
C TYR A 124 21.80 -48.66 -26.35
N THR A 125 21.25 -49.86 -26.41
CA THR A 125 21.70 -50.95 -27.30
C THR A 125 20.82 -51.14 -28.53
N ALA A 126 19.96 -50.16 -28.83
CA ALA A 126 19.12 -50.17 -30.01
C ALA A 126 19.95 -50.03 -31.29
N THR A 127 19.45 -50.57 -32.40
CA THR A 127 20.10 -50.41 -33.72
C THR A 127 19.61 -49.15 -34.42
N LEU A 128 20.51 -48.48 -35.14
CA LEU A 128 20.17 -47.37 -36.02
C LEU A 128 19.41 -47.82 -37.29
N PRO A 129 18.53 -46.98 -37.85
CA PRO A 129 17.98 -45.77 -37.25
C PRO A 129 17.06 -46.09 -36.07
N TYR A 130 17.07 -45.27 -35.03
CA TYR A 130 16.26 -45.52 -33.84
C TYR A 130 14.76 -45.35 -34.15
N LYS A 131 13.98 -46.42 -33.96
CA LYS A 131 12.55 -46.44 -34.30
C LYS A 131 11.61 -45.94 -33.20
N ARG A 132 12.16 -45.68 -32.01
CA ARG A 132 11.39 -45.35 -30.79
C ARG A 132 12.05 -44.22 -29.98
N PHE A 133 13.00 -43.52 -30.56
CA PHE A 133 13.73 -42.47 -29.88
C PHE A 133 13.80 -41.23 -30.74
N GLY A 134 13.50 -40.07 -30.16
CA GLY A 134 13.60 -38.78 -30.84
C GLY A 134 13.83 -37.63 -29.88
N ALA A 135 14.38 -36.52 -30.38
CA ALA A 135 14.74 -35.38 -29.56
C ALA A 135 13.55 -34.49 -29.16
N ILE A 136 12.39 -34.60 -29.82
CA ILE A 136 11.13 -33.95 -29.40
C ILE A 136 10.15 -35.02 -28.93
N ALA A 137 9.83 -35.96 -29.81
CA ALA A 137 8.91 -37.06 -29.53
C ALA A 137 9.59 -38.41 -29.76
N GLY A 138 9.34 -39.39 -28.89
CA GLY A 138 9.83 -40.76 -29.10
C GLY A 138 9.15 -41.42 -30.30
N LYS A 139 7.82 -41.37 -30.32
CA LYS A 139 7.03 -41.68 -31.53
C LYS A 139 5.73 -40.88 -31.58
N LYS A 140 5.19 -40.77 -32.80
CA LYS A 140 3.77 -40.51 -33.05
C LYS A 140 3.04 -41.86 -33.20
N ASP A 141 1.86 -42.02 -32.60
CA ASP A 141 1.03 -43.20 -32.86
C ASP A 141 0.72 -43.30 -34.37
N SER A 142 0.88 -44.50 -34.93
CA SER A 142 0.77 -44.76 -36.37
C SER A 142 -0.66 -44.89 -36.87
N SER A 143 -1.65 -44.87 -35.97
CA SER A 143 -3.06 -44.87 -36.34
C SER A 143 -3.42 -43.65 -37.19
N ASP A 144 -4.18 -43.84 -38.27
CA ASP A 144 -4.72 -42.73 -39.07
C ASP A 144 -5.68 -41.85 -38.25
N LYS A 145 -6.24 -42.40 -37.16
CA LYS A 145 -7.08 -41.68 -36.21
C LYS A 145 -6.30 -40.90 -35.16
N ALA A 146 -4.98 -41.11 -35.06
CA ALA A 146 -4.11 -40.36 -34.15
C ALA A 146 -3.51 -39.16 -34.90
N LEU A 147 -4.27 -38.07 -34.98
CA LEU A 147 -3.80 -36.79 -35.50
C LEU A 147 -2.83 -36.16 -34.50
N ALA A 148 -1.79 -35.51 -35.04
CA ALA A 148 -0.77 -34.87 -34.25
C ALA A 148 -0.17 -33.69 -35.03
N THR A 149 -0.19 -32.52 -34.41
CA THR A 149 0.43 -31.30 -34.91
C THR A 149 1.73 -31.05 -34.15
N PHE A 150 2.82 -30.91 -34.90
CA PHE A 150 4.11 -30.47 -34.39
C PHE A 150 4.43 -29.12 -35.04
N GLU A 151 4.65 -28.11 -34.22
CA GLU A 151 4.83 -26.73 -34.69
C GLU A 151 5.98 -26.07 -33.94
N ASN A 152 6.94 -25.50 -34.66
CA ASN A 152 7.97 -24.62 -34.10
C ASN A 152 8.71 -25.20 -32.88
N ASN A 153 9.01 -26.50 -32.95
CA ASN A 153 9.80 -27.18 -31.93
C ASN A 153 11.28 -27.22 -32.30
N PHE A 154 12.16 -27.12 -31.32
CA PHE A 154 13.61 -27.09 -31.53
C PHE A 154 14.33 -28.07 -30.63
N PHE A 155 15.46 -28.61 -31.06
CA PHE A 155 16.25 -29.49 -30.20
C PHE A 155 17.75 -29.33 -30.41
N ALA A 156 18.50 -29.56 -29.33
CA ALA A 156 19.95 -29.65 -29.36
C ALA A 156 20.34 -30.86 -30.23
N GLU A 157 21.04 -30.57 -31.31
CA GLU A 157 21.49 -31.55 -32.29
C GLU A 157 22.32 -32.64 -31.59
N THR A 158 21.95 -33.89 -31.84
CA THR A 158 22.64 -35.08 -31.35
C THR A 158 22.79 -36.04 -32.52
N GLU A 159 23.97 -36.61 -32.67
CA GLU A 159 24.28 -37.53 -33.76
C GLU A 159 23.29 -38.70 -33.79
N ASN A 160 22.76 -38.99 -34.99
CA ASN A 160 21.85 -40.11 -35.24
C ASN A 160 20.50 -40.06 -34.48
N VAL A 161 20.09 -38.91 -33.96
CA VAL A 161 18.80 -38.71 -33.30
C VAL A 161 17.95 -37.71 -34.09
N SER A 162 16.82 -38.17 -34.64
CA SER A 162 15.84 -37.30 -35.31
C SER A 162 14.90 -36.62 -34.30
N ALA A 163 14.10 -35.65 -34.75
CA ALA A 163 13.09 -35.01 -33.88
C ALA A 163 12.01 -36.00 -33.39
N CYS A 164 11.61 -36.94 -34.25
CA CYS A 164 10.69 -38.02 -33.96
C CYS A 164 11.02 -39.23 -34.82
N ALA A 165 10.94 -40.44 -34.25
CA ALA A 165 11.41 -41.64 -34.91
C ALA A 165 10.62 -42.03 -36.17
N ASN A 166 9.34 -41.65 -36.24
CA ASN A 166 8.43 -42.04 -37.32
C ASN A 166 7.62 -40.87 -37.89
N LYS A 167 8.05 -39.62 -37.64
CA LYS A 167 7.39 -38.43 -38.17
C LYS A 167 8.40 -37.32 -38.47
N ASP A 168 8.56 -37.02 -39.75
CA ASP A 168 9.36 -35.87 -40.18
C ASP A 168 8.69 -34.55 -39.81
N GLY A 169 9.52 -33.52 -39.62
CA GLY A 169 9.06 -32.16 -39.27
C GLY A 169 8.57 -32.01 -37.84
N ALA A 170 8.83 -32.97 -36.94
CA ALA A 170 8.44 -32.85 -35.53
C ALA A 170 9.20 -31.75 -34.77
N GLY A 171 10.36 -31.34 -35.29
CA GLY A 171 11.17 -30.24 -34.78
C GLY A 171 12.44 -30.01 -35.62
N THR A 172 13.12 -28.91 -35.33
CA THR A 172 14.32 -28.44 -36.06
C THR A 172 15.56 -28.57 -35.17
N ALA A 173 16.60 -29.23 -35.68
CA ALA A 173 17.87 -29.37 -34.99
C ALA A 173 18.63 -28.03 -34.96
N LYS A 174 19.25 -27.70 -33.83
CA LYS A 174 20.15 -26.55 -33.64
C LYS A 174 21.31 -26.98 -32.76
N THR A 175 22.48 -26.37 -32.94
CA THR A 175 23.58 -26.62 -31.99
C THR A 175 23.21 -26.05 -30.61
N ILE A 176 23.63 -26.72 -29.54
CA ILE A 176 23.36 -26.24 -28.18
C ILE A 176 23.96 -24.85 -27.94
N GLU A 177 25.09 -24.53 -28.57
CA GLU A 177 25.71 -23.21 -28.49
C GLU A 177 24.87 -22.14 -29.18
N TYR A 178 24.27 -22.43 -30.35
CA TYR A 178 23.33 -21.51 -30.99
C TYR A 178 22.08 -21.30 -30.14
N MET A 179 21.56 -22.36 -29.52
CA MET A 179 20.38 -22.27 -28.65
C MET A 179 20.58 -21.39 -27.41
N LYS A 180 21.82 -21.03 -27.06
CA LYS A 180 22.15 -20.11 -25.95
C LYS A 180 22.31 -18.65 -26.38
N THR A 181 22.08 -18.35 -27.67
CA THR A 181 22.24 -17.01 -28.25
C THR A 181 20.94 -16.21 -28.25
N GLU A 182 21.07 -14.89 -28.36
CA GLU A 182 19.93 -14.00 -28.56
C GLU A 182 19.22 -14.26 -29.90
N ASP A 183 19.96 -14.65 -30.94
CA ASP A 183 19.40 -14.99 -32.25
C ASP A 183 18.42 -16.16 -32.17
N PHE A 184 18.76 -17.21 -31.43
CA PHE A 184 17.84 -18.32 -31.21
C PHE A 184 16.62 -17.89 -30.39
N TYR A 185 16.80 -17.06 -29.36
CA TYR A 185 15.67 -16.49 -28.61
C TYR A 185 14.73 -15.71 -29.54
N ASN A 186 15.28 -14.91 -30.46
CA ASN A 186 14.49 -14.18 -31.45
C ASN A 186 13.78 -15.12 -32.43
N GLU A 187 14.44 -16.20 -32.88
CA GLU A 187 13.87 -17.22 -33.77
C GLU A 187 12.66 -17.92 -33.11
N ILE A 188 12.84 -18.47 -31.90
CA ILE A 188 11.75 -19.18 -31.20
C ILE A 188 10.60 -18.21 -30.86
N SER A 189 10.90 -16.96 -30.54
CA SER A 189 9.89 -15.93 -30.26
C SER A 189 9.12 -15.51 -31.51
N ALA A 190 9.80 -15.32 -32.64
CA ALA A 190 9.16 -15.02 -33.92
C ALA A 190 8.27 -16.17 -34.40
N ALA A 191 8.62 -17.40 -34.02
CA ALA A 191 7.82 -18.59 -34.27
C ALA A 191 6.62 -18.74 -33.30
N GLY A 192 6.36 -17.78 -32.41
CA GLY A 192 5.23 -17.81 -31.47
C GLY A 192 5.57 -18.36 -30.07
N GLY A 193 6.82 -18.73 -29.83
CA GLY A 193 7.30 -19.15 -28.52
C GLY A 193 7.32 -18.00 -27.52
N ILE A 194 6.92 -18.27 -26.29
CA ILE A 194 6.91 -17.27 -25.21
C ILE A 194 8.01 -17.66 -24.22
N TYR A 195 9.12 -16.94 -24.31
CA TYR A 195 10.33 -17.17 -23.51
C TYR A 195 10.94 -15.84 -23.06
N ARG A 196 11.97 -15.91 -22.23
CA ARG A 196 12.83 -14.81 -21.80
C ARG A 196 14.26 -15.12 -22.19
N PHE A 197 14.97 -14.10 -22.68
CA PHE A 197 16.39 -14.20 -22.95
C PHE A 197 17.21 -14.19 -21.66
N SER A 198 18.26 -15.02 -21.61
CA SER A 198 19.28 -15.04 -20.56
C SER A 198 20.62 -15.29 -21.24
N GLN A 199 21.61 -14.43 -20.99
CA GLN A 199 22.88 -14.49 -21.71
C GLN A 199 23.64 -15.78 -21.37
N GLY A 200 23.95 -16.61 -22.38
CA GLY A 200 24.72 -17.84 -22.22
C GLY A 200 23.89 -19.05 -21.75
N GLU A 201 22.58 -18.90 -21.63
CA GLU A 201 21.65 -19.98 -21.29
C GLU A 201 20.61 -20.16 -22.40
N THR A 202 20.01 -21.36 -22.50
CA THR A 202 18.85 -21.56 -23.37
C THR A 202 17.66 -20.71 -22.88
N PRO A 203 16.73 -20.27 -23.77
CA PRO A 203 15.62 -19.39 -23.42
C PRO A 203 14.83 -19.85 -22.19
N LEU A 204 14.67 -18.98 -21.21
CA LEU A 204 13.97 -19.28 -19.96
C LEU A 204 12.47 -19.12 -20.14
N LEU A 205 11.67 -19.87 -19.37
CA LEU A 205 10.22 -19.68 -19.36
C LEU A 205 9.82 -18.30 -18.80
N PRO A 206 8.67 -17.75 -19.22
CA PRO A 206 8.15 -16.50 -18.68
C PRO A 206 7.94 -16.59 -17.17
N ASN A 207 8.07 -15.47 -16.48
CA ASN A 207 7.73 -15.41 -15.07
C ASN A 207 6.23 -15.66 -14.88
N VAL A 208 5.87 -16.28 -13.75
CA VAL A 208 4.47 -16.49 -13.39
C VAL A 208 3.81 -15.14 -13.15
N LYS A 209 2.62 -14.94 -13.75
CA LYS A 209 1.78 -13.79 -13.47
C LYS A 209 0.62 -14.19 -12.57
N TYR A 210 0.26 -13.31 -11.66
CA TYR A 210 -0.79 -13.47 -10.67
C TYR A 210 -1.92 -12.50 -10.98
N SER A 211 -3.16 -13.00 -10.90
CA SER A 211 -4.36 -12.19 -11.02
C SER A 211 -4.52 -11.29 -9.80
N VAL A 212 -4.45 -9.97 -10.01
CA VAL A 212 -4.57 -8.95 -8.97
C VAL A 212 -5.82 -8.11 -9.22
N PHE A 213 -6.71 -8.08 -8.24
CA PHE A 213 -7.93 -7.28 -8.27
C PHE A 213 -7.78 -6.03 -7.41
N PHE A 214 -8.24 -4.90 -7.92
CA PHE A 214 -8.18 -3.62 -7.22
C PHE A 214 -9.58 -3.14 -6.86
N THR A 215 -9.73 -2.69 -5.61
CA THR A 215 -10.97 -2.15 -5.08
C THR A 215 -10.70 -0.79 -4.47
N VAL A 216 -11.52 0.20 -4.81
CA VAL A 216 -11.38 1.58 -4.32
C VAL A 216 -12.62 1.93 -3.51
N THR A 217 -12.41 2.51 -2.33
CA THR A 217 -13.43 2.97 -1.40
C THR A 217 -13.24 4.48 -1.17
N PRO A 218 -14.31 5.30 -1.08
CA PRO A 218 -15.73 4.94 -1.21
C PRO A 218 -16.11 4.37 -2.58
N SER A 219 -17.19 3.59 -2.66
CA SER A 219 -17.71 3.10 -3.94
C SER A 219 -18.39 4.23 -4.73
N GLY A 220 -18.42 4.10 -6.06
CA GLY A 220 -19.13 5.06 -6.93
C GLY A 220 -18.41 6.38 -7.16
N LEU A 221 -17.10 6.44 -6.91
CA LEU A 221 -16.28 7.62 -7.24
C LEU A 221 -16.24 7.83 -8.76
N THR A 222 -16.46 9.07 -9.19
CA THR A 222 -16.31 9.48 -10.58
C THR A 222 -14.84 9.74 -10.91
N GLY A 223 -14.44 9.48 -12.16
CA GLY A 223 -13.07 9.72 -12.61
C GLY A 223 -12.01 8.88 -11.90
N ALA A 224 -12.37 7.74 -11.30
CA ALA A 224 -11.43 6.88 -10.60
C ALA A 224 -10.47 6.20 -11.59
N VAL A 225 -9.17 6.46 -11.45
CA VAL A 225 -8.10 5.88 -12.28
C VAL A 225 -7.08 5.22 -11.36
N ILE A 226 -6.74 3.96 -11.66
CA ILE A 226 -5.71 3.19 -10.97
C ILE A 226 -4.53 3.05 -11.93
N LYS A 227 -3.34 3.45 -11.46
CA LYS A 227 -2.09 3.25 -12.18
C LYS A 227 -1.19 2.33 -11.41
N VAL A 228 -0.77 1.23 -12.03
CA VAL A 228 0.23 0.31 -11.48
C VAL A 228 1.51 0.47 -12.29
N ASN A 229 2.60 0.81 -11.62
CA ASN A 229 3.88 1.13 -12.29
C ASN A 229 3.75 2.23 -13.36
N GLY A 230 2.88 3.21 -13.13
CA GLY A 230 2.60 4.31 -14.06
C GLY A 230 1.67 3.98 -15.22
N GLN A 231 1.27 2.70 -15.40
CA GLN A 231 0.33 2.30 -16.44
C GLN A 231 -1.10 2.24 -15.90
N GLU A 232 -2.02 2.88 -16.61
CA GLU A 232 -3.45 2.82 -16.27
C GLU A 232 -3.96 1.40 -16.43
N THR A 233 -4.70 0.94 -15.42
CA THR A 233 -5.35 -0.35 -15.41
C THR A 233 -6.80 -0.21 -14.94
N ALA A 234 -7.61 -1.18 -15.31
CA ALA A 234 -8.96 -1.33 -14.79
C ALA A 234 -8.91 -1.80 -13.32
N ASN A 235 -9.97 -2.45 -12.85
CA ASN A 235 -10.00 -3.08 -11.52
C ASN A 235 -9.24 -4.43 -11.46
N PHE A 236 -8.42 -4.75 -12.46
CA PHE A 236 -7.73 -6.02 -12.61
C PHE A 236 -6.38 -5.85 -13.32
N ALA A 237 -5.34 -6.57 -12.90
CA ALA A 237 -4.08 -6.69 -13.64
C ALA A 237 -3.46 -8.08 -13.43
N GLU A 238 -2.66 -8.52 -14.41
CA GLU A 238 -1.78 -9.68 -14.28
C GLU A 238 -0.35 -9.21 -14.00
N LEU A 239 0.13 -9.43 -12.78
CA LEU A 239 1.42 -8.94 -12.31
C LEU A 239 2.33 -10.10 -11.92
N GLU A 240 3.63 -9.95 -12.16
CA GLU A 240 4.63 -10.88 -11.62
C GLU A 240 4.72 -10.71 -10.08
N ALA A 241 5.35 -11.68 -9.40
CA ALA A 241 5.66 -11.49 -7.99
C ALA A 241 6.66 -10.33 -7.82
N GLY A 242 6.37 -9.40 -6.93
CA GLY A 242 7.17 -8.18 -6.80
C GLY A 242 6.43 -7.05 -6.09
N THR A 243 7.11 -5.91 -5.97
CA THR A 243 6.54 -4.68 -5.40
C THR A 243 6.29 -3.67 -6.50
N TYR A 244 5.09 -3.10 -6.50
CA TYR A 244 4.64 -2.17 -7.53
C TYR A 244 4.16 -0.87 -6.90
N PRO A 245 4.62 0.30 -7.39
CA PRO A 245 4.02 1.57 -7.00
C PRO A 245 2.62 1.66 -7.62
N VAL A 246 1.68 2.14 -6.81
CA VAL A 246 0.29 2.33 -7.20
C VAL A 246 -0.10 3.78 -6.93
N GLU A 247 -0.57 4.44 -7.98
CA GLU A 247 -1.18 5.77 -7.90
C GLU A 247 -2.68 5.64 -8.19
N ILE A 248 -3.50 6.25 -7.34
CA ILE A 248 -4.95 6.27 -7.50
C ILE A 248 -5.43 7.71 -7.44
N THR A 249 -6.18 8.10 -8.45
CA THR A 249 -6.84 9.40 -8.54
C THR A 249 -8.34 9.19 -8.70
N ALA A 250 -9.13 10.16 -8.22
CA ALA A 250 -10.55 10.24 -8.47
C ALA A 250 -10.99 11.71 -8.36
N ASP A 251 -12.12 12.05 -8.98
CA ASP A 251 -12.68 13.38 -8.81
C ASP A 251 -12.93 13.65 -7.33
N ASN A 252 -12.71 14.89 -6.90
CA ASN A 252 -12.99 15.32 -5.53
C ASN A 252 -12.22 14.57 -4.43
N CYS A 253 -11.27 13.70 -4.77
CA CYS A 253 -10.41 12.98 -3.82
C CYS A 253 -8.96 13.46 -3.87
N GLU A 254 -8.25 13.32 -2.75
CA GLU A 254 -6.79 13.42 -2.71
C GLU A 254 -6.18 12.24 -3.48
N THR A 255 -5.09 12.51 -4.22
CA THR A 255 -4.31 11.45 -4.88
C THR A 255 -3.68 10.54 -3.83
N LEU A 256 -3.88 9.23 -3.98
CA LEU A 256 -3.24 8.22 -3.15
C LEU A 256 -2.05 7.62 -3.88
N ASN A 257 -0.88 7.71 -3.26
CA ASN A 257 0.35 7.03 -3.70
C ASN A 257 0.74 5.98 -2.66
N THR A 258 0.88 4.74 -3.08
CA THR A 258 1.21 3.61 -2.20
C THR A 258 1.99 2.53 -2.96
N GLU A 259 2.34 1.45 -2.28
CA GLU A 259 2.97 0.28 -2.89
C GLU A 259 2.16 -0.96 -2.54
N ILE A 260 2.07 -1.90 -3.48
CA ILE A 260 1.54 -3.24 -3.26
C ILE A 260 2.63 -4.26 -3.46
N THR A 261 2.55 -5.37 -2.75
CA THR A 261 3.44 -6.53 -2.93
C THR A 261 2.60 -7.72 -3.37
N ILE A 262 2.99 -8.32 -4.49
CA ILE A 262 2.42 -9.55 -5.02
C ILE A 262 3.36 -10.69 -4.64
N THR A 263 2.82 -11.66 -3.91
CA THR A 263 3.57 -12.82 -3.45
C THR A 263 3.47 -13.94 -4.47
N ALA A 264 4.49 -14.81 -4.51
CA ALA A 264 4.50 -15.96 -5.39
C ALA A 264 3.66 -17.12 -4.83
N ASP A 265 2.36 -16.86 -4.61
CA ASP A 265 1.41 -17.82 -4.07
C ASP A 265 0.15 -17.92 -4.93
N THR A 266 -0.65 -18.97 -4.70
CA THR A 266 -1.87 -19.24 -5.48
C THR A 266 -3.10 -18.51 -4.93
N ALA A 267 -2.96 -17.62 -3.94
CA ALA A 267 -4.09 -16.90 -3.38
C ALA A 267 -4.60 -15.83 -4.34
N THR A 268 -5.89 -15.52 -4.23
CA THR A 268 -6.47 -14.37 -4.93
C THR A 268 -5.88 -13.09 -4.34
N HIS A 269 -5.15 -12.33 -5.14
CA HIS A 269 -4.55 -11.07 -4.71
C HIS A 269 -5.59 -9.96 -4.85
N THR A 270 -6.22 -9.54 -3.75
CA THR A 270 -7.19 -8.42 -3.76
C THR A 270 -6.65 -7.26 -2.93
N GLN A 271 -6.46 -6.12 -3.59
CA GLN A 271 -5.96 -4.90 -2.97
C GLN A 271 -7.09 -3.89 -2.79
N THR A 272 -7.27 -3.42 -1.57
CA THR A 272 -8.29 -2.43 -1.23
C THR A 272 -7.65 -1.11 -0.84
N PHE A 273 -8.06 -0.04 -1.51
CA PHE A 273 -7.58 1.30 -1.31
C PHE A 273 -8.70 2.21 -0.83
N THR A 274 -8.39 3.04 0.16
CA THR A 274 -9.33 4.04 0.67
C THR A 274 -8.84 5.42 0.29
N LEU A 275 -9.64 6.14 -0.51
CA LEU A 275 -9.41 7.52 -0.87
C LEU A 275 -10.04 8.47 0.14
N THR A 276 -9.41 9.63 0.30
CA THR A 276 -9.89 10.72 1.15
C THR A 276 -10.48 11.81 0.26
N TYR A 277 -11.71 12.26 0.54
CA TYR A 277 -12.27 13.43 -0.15
C TYR A 277 -11.48 14.70 0.19
N LYS A 278 -11.37 15.61 -0.78
CA LYS A 278 -10.82 16.96 -0.57
C LYS A 278 -11.72 17.74 0.38
N ASP A 279 -11.14 18.69 1.10
CA ASP A 279 -11.89 19.63 1.94
C ASP A 279 -12.86 20.48 1.10
N ALA A 280 -14.00 20.87 1.69
CA ALA A 280 -14.91 21.84 1.07
C ALA A 280 -14.28 23.24 1.02
N ASP A 281 -14.65 24.03 0.02
CA ASP A 281 -14.25 25.42 -0.10
C ASP A 281 -15.11 26.32 0.81
N TYR A 282 -14.47 26.91 1.81
CA TYR A 282 -15.10 27.83 2.75
C TYR A 282 -14.90 29.31 2.43
N LYS A 283 -14.27 29.66 1.30
CA LYS A 283 -13.94 31.04 0.96
C LYS A 283 -15.14 31.98 1.04
N LYS A 284 -16.30 31.60 0.48
CA LYS A 284 -17.53 32.41 0.57
C LYS A 284 -18.03 32.59 1.99
N VAL A 285 -17.93 31.55 2.83
CA VAL A 285 -18.30 31.62 4.25
C VAL A 285 -17.37 32.59 4.98
N ASP A 286 -16.07 32.51 4.71
CA ASP A 286 -15.07 33.39 5.31
C ASP A 286 -15.29 34.86 4.90
N GLU A 287 -15.54 35.12 3.60
CA GLU A 287 -15.90 36.46 3.10
C GLU A 287 -17.19 37.01 3.74
N ALA A 288 -18.24 36.19 3.87
CA ALA A 288 -19.48 36.60 4.52
C ALA A 288 -19.29 36.93 6.02
N ILE A 289 -18.46 36.15 6.72
CA ILE A 289 -18.10 36.43 8.12
C ILE A 289 -17.29 37.73 8.23
N GLU A 290 -16.37 37.98 7.31
CA GLU A 290 -15.60 39.23 7.27
C GLU A 290 -16.50 40.44 7.01
N LYS A 291 -17.43 40.36 6.05
CA LYS A 291 -18.46 41.38 5.82
C LYS A 291 -19.26 41.66 7.09
N ALA A 292 -19.76 40.63 7.77
CA ALA A 292 -20.50 40.78 9.02
C ALA A 292 -19.67 41.48 10.13
N ASN A 293 -18.39 41.12 10.26
CA ASN A 293 -17.50 41.69 11.28
C ASN A 293 -17.09 43.14 10.99
N ALA A 294 -17.15 43.58 9.74
CA ALA A 294 -16.88 44.97 9.36
C ALA A 294 -18.01 45.94 9.73
N LEU A 295 -19.23 45.43 9.98
CA LEU A 295 -20.38 46.23 10.37
C LEU A 295 -20.25 46.72 11.82
N LYS A 296 -20.56 48.00 12.06
CA LYS A 296 -20.70 48.53 13.41
C LYS A 296 -22.03 48.09 13.99
N LYS A 297 -21.99 47.15 14.94
CA LYS A 297 -23.17 46.52 15.54
C LYS A 297 -24.16 47.54 16.15
N ASP A 298 -23.65 48.63 16.70
CA ASP A 298 -24.47 49.64 17.38
C ASP A 298 -25.36 50.46 16.44
N ASP A 299 -25.06 50.47 15.13
CA ASP A 299 -25.82 51.20 14.11
C ASP A 299 -27.14 50.50 13.72
N TYR A 300 -27.34 49.26 14.18
CA TYR A 300 -28.47 48.40 13.79
C TYR A 300 -29.40 48.10 14.97
N LYS A 301 -30.71 47.93 14.69
CA LYS A 301 -31.73 47.66 15.71
C LYS A 301 -31.52 46.32 16.41
N ASP A 302 -31.23 45.28 15.63
CA ASP A 302 -30.94 43.93 16.13
C ASP A 302 -29.89 43.26 15.22
N PHE A 303 -28.85 42.69 15.83
CA PHE A 303 -27.75 41.98 15.16
C PHE A 303 -27.72 40.47 15.53
N SER A 304 -28.70 40.01 16.31
CA SER A 304 -28.76 38.64 16.86
C SER A 304 -28.75 37.58 15.75
N ALA A 305 -29.59 37.74 14.72
CA ALA A 305 -29.72 36.80 13.62
C ALA A 305 -28.40 36.59 12.84
N VAL A 306 -27.62 37.66 12.62
CA VAL A 306 -26.30 37.58 11.99
C VAL A 306 -25.32 36.80 12.88
N GLN A 307 -25.32 37.07 14.19
CA GLN A 307 -24.44 36.38 15.13
C GLN A 307 -24.80 34.88 15.25
N GLU A 308 -26.09 34.54 15.22
CA GLU A 308 -26.58 33.16 15.19
C GLU A 308 -26.17 32.42 13.93
N ALA A 309 -26.31 33.06 12.75
CA ALA A 309 -25.89 32.47 11.47
C ALA A 309 -24.39 32.14 11.49
N ILE A 310 -23.55 33.05 12.02
CA ILE A 310 -22.10 32.82 12.18
C ILE A 310 -21.80 31.69 13.18
N ASP A 311 -22.52 31.62 14.30
CA ASP A 311 -22.31 30.58 15.31
C ASP A 311 -22.75 29.18 14.83
N LYS A 312 -23.73 29.11 13.92
CA LYS A 312 -24.18 27.88 13.25
C LYS A 312 -23.18 27.35 12.21
N VAL A 313 -22.14 28.12 11.84
CA VAL A 313 -21.12 27.65 10.87
C VAL A 313 -20.33 26.44 11.39
N ILE A 314 -20.51 25.31 10.70
CA ILE A 314 -19.79 24.04 10.90
C ILE A 314 -18.60 23.98 9.96
N ARG A 315 -17.40 23.70 10.50
CA ARG A 315 -16.13 23.58 9.75
C ARG A 315 -15.66 22.13 9.71
N GLY A 316 -14.85 21.80 8.69
CA GLY A 316 -14.28 20.46 8.50
C GLY A 316 -15.16 19.52 7.67
N LYS A 317 -16.09 20.08 6.87
CA LYS A 317 -16.82 19.34 5.85
C LYS A 317 -15.91 19.09 4.64
N ASN A 318 -16.17 18.00 3.94
CA ASN A 318 -15.48 17.67 2.70
C ASN A 318 -16.29 18.16 1.49
N ILE A 319 -15.68 18.15 0.31
CA ILE A 319 -16.22 18.69 -0.92
C ILE A 319 -17.57 18.09 -1.35
N THR A 320 -17.92 16.87 -0.90
CA THR A 320 -19.25 16.28 -1.17
C THR A 320 -20.38 17.03 -0.45
N GLU A 321 -20.04 17.80 0.59
CA GLU A 321 -20.97 18.60 1.39
C GLU A 321 -20.92 20.10 1.01
N GLN A 322 -20.33 20.45 -0.16
CA GLN A 322 -20.13 21.84 -0.57
C GLN A 322 -21.42 22.66 -0.60
N ALA A 323 -22.55 22.05 -0.99
CA ALA A 323 -23.85 22.73 -1.00
C ALA A 323 -24.27 23.21 0.40
N GLU A 324 -23.98 22.43 1.45
CA GLU A 324 -24.23 22.85 2.83
C GLU A 324 -23.30 23.99 3.25
N VAL A 325 -22.04 23.98 2.77
CA VAL A 325 -21.09 25.06 2.99
C VAL A 325 -21.55 26.36 2.32
N ASP A 326 -22.02 26.27 1.09
CA ASP A 326 -22.57 27.41 0.36
C ASP A 326 -23.85 27.94 1.02
N GLN A 327 -24.71 27.08 1.56
CA GLN A 327 -25.88 27.48 2.34
C GLN A 327 -25.50 28.22 3.64
N MET A 328 -24.42 27.82 4.31
CA MET A 328 -23.93 28.55 5.48
C MET A 328 -23.47 29.97 5.12
N ALA A 329 -22.82 30.15 3.97
CA ALA A 329 -22.46 31.49 3.48
C ALA A 329 -23.72 32.30 3.18
N LYS A 330 -24.66 31.73 2.42
CA LYS A 330 -25.93 32.37 2.07
C LYS A 330 -26.72 32.80 3.31
N ALA A 331 -26.81 31.96 4.34
CA ALA A 331 -27.53 32.28 5.57
C ALA A 331 -26.94 33.51 6.30
N ILE A 332 -25.62 33.70 6.24
CA ILE A 332 -24.97 34.89 6.81
C ILE A 332 -25.27 36.11 5.94
N GLU A 333 -25.16 35.98 4.62
CA GLU A 333 -25.44 37.10 3.69
C GLU A 333 -26.91 37.54 3.75
N ASP A 334 -27.86 36.60 3.78
CA ASP A 334 -29.28 36.88 3.95
C ASP A 334 -29.55 37.60 5.29
N ALA A 335 -28.93 37.16 6.38
CA ALA A 335 -29.07 37.79 7.69
C ALA A 335 -28.48 39.21 7.73
N ILE A 336 -27.35 39.45 7.04
CA ILE A 336 -26.77 40.79 6.88
C ILE A 336 -27.72 41.68 6.07
N ALA A 337 -28.28 41.17 4.97
CA ALA A 337 -29.19 41.91 4.10
C ALA A 337 -30.50 42.32 4.81
N ALA A 338 -30.94 41.53 5.80
CA ALA A 338 -32.13 41.81 6.60
C ALA A 338 -31.92 42.83 7.73
N LEU A 339 -30.70 43.34 7.94
CA LEU A 339 -30.42 44.29 9.03
C LEU A 339 -31.09 45.66 8.81
N GLU A 340 -31.79 46.15 9.84
CA GLU A 340 -32.38 47.49 9.86
C GLU A 340 -31.51 48.46 10.67
N LYS A 341 -31.16 49.60 10.06
CA LYS A 341 -30.45 50.67 10.76
C LYS A 341 -31.33 51.35 11.82
N LYS A 342 -30.73 51.80 12.91
CA LYS A 342 -31.39 52.68 13.87
C LYS A 342 -31.71 54.05 13.22
N PRO A 343 -32.80 54.72 13.63
CA PRO A 343 -33.11 56.06 13.15
C PRO A 343 -31.98 57.03 13.51
N VAL A 344 -31.63 57.94 12.58
CA VAL A 344 -30.63 58.98 12.80
C VAL A 344 -31.32 60.17 13.48
N GLU A 345 -30.93 60.48 14.72
CA GLU A 345 -31.31 61.72 15.40
C GLU A 345 -30.26 62.82 15.15
N THR A 346 -30.75 64.01 14.80
CA THR A 346 -30.00 65.24 14.45
C THR A 346 -29.62 66.10 15.67
N GLU A 347 -28.37 66.57 15.66
CA GLU A 347 -27.71 67.75 16.31
C GLU A 347 -28.02 68.17 17.77
N GLU A 348 -27.00 68.24 18.65
CA GLU A 348 -26.29 69.47 19.11
C GLU A 348 -25.33 69.21 20.30
N SER A 349 -24.40 70.16 20.49
CA SER A 349 -23.17 70.17 21.30
C SER A 349 -23.33 70.19 22.83
N GLN A 350 -22.47 69.44 23.57
CA GLN A 350 -21.58 69.94 24.64
C GLN A 350 -20.72 68.82 25.30
N THR A 351 -19.40 69.03 25.34
CA THR A 351 -18.37 68.35 26.19
C THR A 351 -18.16 69.13 27.50
N PRO A 352 -17.46 68.61 28.56
CA PRO A 352 -16.62 67.40 28.63
C PRO A 352 -16.78 66.50 29.89
N GLU A 353 -16.50 65.19 29.77
CA GLU A 353 -15.72 64.42 30.77
C GLU A 353 -15.26 63.04 30.23
N THR A 354 -14.02 62.68 30.54
CA THR A 354 -13.22 61.55 30.02
C THR A 354 -13.40 60.27 30.89
N PRO A 355 -12.81 59.11 30.55
CA PRO A 355 -13.34 57.99 29.79
C PRO A 355 -13.77 56.78 30.65
N SER A 356 -14.85 56.07 30.29
CA SER A 356 -15.13 54.73 30.84
C SER A 356 -14.79 53.62 29.84
N GLN A 357 -13.71 52.90 30.14
CA GLN A 357 -13.40 51.57 29.59
C GLN A 357 -14.17 50.49 30.37
N VAL A 358 -14.77 49.52 29.68
CA VAL A 358 -15.09 48.21 30.28
C VAL A 358 -14.60 47.09 29.36
N PRO A 359 -13.49 46.40 29.69
CA PRO A 359 -13.12 45.13 29.08
C PRO A 359 -13.69 43.98 29.94
N ASP A 360 -14.55 43.15 29.34
CA ASP A 360 -15.17 42.00 30.02
C ASP A 360 -14.12 41.01 30.57
N GLN A 361 -13.95 41.02 31.89
CA GLN A 361 -13.05 40.14 32.64
C GLN A 361 -13.83 39.01 33.31
N ASN A 362 -13.88 37.85 32.66
CA ASN A 362 -14.60 36.69 33.19
C ASN A 362 -13.78 35.98 34.28
N LYS A 363 -14.25 36.07 35.53
CA LYS A 363 -13.62 35.47 36.72
C LYS A 363 -14.19 34.08 37.00
N ILE A 364 -13.31 33.07 37.12
CA ILE A 364 -13.68 31.73 37.59
C ILE A 364 -12.78 31.35 38.76
N GLY A 365 -13.38 31.20 39.94
CA GLY A 365 -12.65 30.99 41.19
C GLY A 365 -11.68 32.14 41.46
N ILE A 366 -10.40 31.80 41.67
CA ILE A 366 -9.35 32.80 41.93
C ILE A 366 -8.70 33.37 40.66
N PHE A 367 -9.11 32.95 39.47
CA PHE A 367 -8.46 33.31 38.21
C PHE A 367 -9.35 34.20 37.34
N THR A 368 -8.72 35.17 36.67
CA THR A 368 -9.33 35.97 35.61
C THR A 368 -8.88 35.41 34.26
N TYR A 369 -9.83 35.20 33.36
CA TYR A 369 -9.59 34.68 32.01
C TYR A 369 -9.97 35.71 30.95
N ARG A 370 -9.19 35.76 29.86
CA ARG A 370 -9.51 36.47 28.62
C ARG A 370 -9.76 35.45 27.53
N ILE A 371 -10.87 35.55 26.83
CA ILE A 371 -11.10 34.76 25.61
C ILE A 371 -10.11 35.27 24.53
N THR A 372 -9.40 34.36 23.89
CA THR A 372 -8.35 34.66 22.90
C THR A 372 -8.62 34.07 21.52
N GLY A 373 -9.78 33.45 21.31
CA GLY A 373 -10.25 32.91 20.03
C GLY A 373 -11.49 32.02 20.22
N LYS A 374 -12.05 31.48 19.12
CA LYS A 374 -13.35 30.75 19.06
C LYS A 374 -13.61 29.80 20.24
N ASN A 375 -12.60 29.04 20.67
CA ASN A 375 -12.66 28.09 21.82
C ASN A 375 -11.43 28.14 22.74
N THR A 376 -10.66 29.23 22.75
CA THR A 376 -9.44 29.34 23.58
C THR A 376 -9.50 30.50 24.55
N ALA A 377 -8.95 30.30 25.74
CA ALA A 377 -8.82 31.31 26.76
C ALA A 377 -7.38 31.39 27.30
N LYS A 378 -6.98 32.61 27.66
CA LYS A 378 -5.73 32.95 28.32
C LYS A 378 -6.01 33.33 29.76
N MET A 379 -5.34 32.68 30.70
CA MET A 379 -5.39 33.10 32.11
C MET A 379 -4.57 34.38 32.27
N ILE A 380 -5.20 35.46 32.73
CA ILE A 380 -4.58 36.79 32.85
C ILE A 380 -3.88 36.95 34.20
N THR A 381 -4.61 36.79 35.29
CA THR A 381 -4.10 36.96 36.66
C THR A 381 -4.90 36.07 37.61
N SER A 382 -4.42 35.93 38.85
CA SER A 382 -5.30 35.66 39.98
C SER A 382 -5.70 36.97 40.65
N THR A 383 -6.93 37.14 41.13
CA THR A 383 -7.27 38.28 42.01
C THR A 383 -6.38 38.25 43.25
N VAL A 384 -5.35 39.09 43.24
CA VAL A 384 -4.49 39.34 44.39
C VAL A 384 -5.30 40.26 45.30
N ASN A 385 -6.12 39.67 46.17
CA ASN A 385 -6.53 40.22 47.48
C ASN A 385 -7.56 39.38 48.27
N GLY A 386 -8.01 38.21 47.79
CA GLY A 386 -9.05 37.42 48.51
C GLY A 386 -8.61 36.06 49.04
N GLU A 387 -8.19 35.12 48.17
CA GLU A 387 -8.11 33.72 48.58
C GLU A 387 -6.73 33.07 48.36
N LYS A 388 -6.09 32.80 49.50
CA LYS A 388 -4.72 32.29 49.68
C LYS A 388 -4.64 30.77 49.45
N LYS A 389 -4.65 30.28 48.21
CA LYS A 389 -4.50 28.81 47.94
C LYS A 389 -3.04 28.36 47.82
N LYS A 390 -2.64 27.38 48.64
CA LYS A 390 -1.32 26.73 48.61
C LYS A 390 -1.13 25.83 47.38
N ASN A 391 -2.21 25.25 46.86
CA ASN A 391 -2.20 24.36 45.70
C ASN A 391 -2.91 25.02 44.53
N LEU A 392 -2.15 25.36 43.50
CA LEU A 392 -2.62 26.06 42.31
C LEU A 392 -2.75 25.09 41.14
N ARG A 393 -3.89 25.13 40.45
CA ARG A 393 -4.14 24.33 39.24
C ARG A 393 -4.61 25.23 38.11
N ILE A 394 -3.86 25.20 37.02
CA ILE A 394 -4.27 25.77 35.74
C ILE A 394 -5.05 24.69 35.01
N PHE A 395 -6.36 24.87 34.89
CA PHE A 395 -7.24 23.88 34.29
C PHE A 395 -6.95 23.71 32.79
N SER A 396 -7.24 22.53 32.23
CA SER A 396 -7.19 22.33 30.78
C SER A 396 -8.32 23.07 30.08
N THR A 397 -9.48 23.15 30.73
CA THR A 397 -10.67 23.80 30.19
C THR A 397 -11.40 24.56 31.28
N VAL A 398 -12.07 25.63 30.90
CA VAL A 398 -12.93 26.44 31.79
C VAL A 398 -14.26 26.73 31.10
N LYS A 399 -15.33 26.92 31.87
CA LYS A 399 -16.64 27.34 31.33
C LYS A 399 -16.83 28.83 31.59
N LEU A 400 -16.82 29.64 30.54
CA LEU A 400 -17.07 31.10 30.59
C LEU A 400 -18.39 31.34 29.86
N ASN A 401 -19.36 32.00 30.49
CA ASN A 401 -20.67 32.31 29.91
C ASN A 401 -21.35 31.07 29.29
N GLY A 402 -21.39 29.96 30.02
CA GLY A 402 -21.96 28.68 29.57
C GLY A 402 -21.12 27.88 28.58
N LYS A 403 -20.16 28.49 27.86
CA LYS A 403 -19.35 27.85 26.81
C LYS A 403 -17.99 27.36 27.33
N LYS A 404 -17.52 26.21 26.82
CA LYS A 404 -16.28 25.55 27.26
C LYS A 404 -15.07 26.01 26.43
N TYR A 405 -14.09 26.60 27.09
CA TYR A 405 -12.84 27.10 26.47
C TYR A 405 -11.64 26.27 26.91
N LYS A 406 -10.72 25.99 25.98
CA LYS A 406 -9.39 25.41 26.28
C LYS A 406 -8.49 26.50 26.84
N VAL A 407 -7.86 26.27 27.99
CA VAL A 407 -6.86 27.19 28.55
C VAL A 407 -5.52 26.89 27.88
N THR A 408 -5.16 27.72 26.91
CA THR A 408 -3.96 27.50 26.07
C THR A 408 -2.77 28.33 26.54
N SER A 409 -2.97 29.38 27.36
CA SER A 409 -1.85 30.19 27.82
C SER A 409 -2.02 30.81 29.21
N VAL A 410 -0.87 31.12 29.82
CA VAL A 410 -0.71 31.89 31.06
C VAL A 410 -0.08 33.23 30.71
N ALA A 411 -0.69 34.33 31.14
CA ALA A 411 -0.21 35.67 30.82
C ALA A 411 1.12 36.03 31.50
N LYS A 412 1.73 37.10 30.99
CA LYS A 412 2.90 37.74 31.60
C LYS A 412 2.55 38.19 33.02
N ASN A 413 3.46 37.99 33.97
CA ASN A 413 3.32 38.39 35.38
C ASN A 413 2.10 37.80 36.15
N ALA A 414 1.38 36.80 35.59
CA ALA A 414 0.09 36.35 36.12
C ALA A 414 0.05 36.05 37.63
N LEU A 415 1.15 35.51 38.20
CA LEU A 415 1.34 35.24 39.63
C LEU A 415 2.70 35.75 40.16
N LYS A 416 3.25 36.80 39.56
CA LYS A 416 4.52 37.37 40.01
C LYS A 416 4.44 37.78 41.49
N GLY A 417 5.41 37.35 42.30
CA GLY A 417 5.55 37.69 43.72
C GLY A 417 4.66 36.88 44.67
N ASN A 418 3.91 35.87 44.18
CA ASN A 418 3.01 35.11 45.05
C ASN A 418 3.78 34.24 46.07
N LYS A 419 3.81 34.70 47.33
CA LYS A 419 4.53 34.02 48.43
C LYS A 419 3.75 32.85 49.06
N LYS A 420 2.52 32.52 48.64
CA LYS A 420 1.71 31.47 49.30
C LYS A 420 1.61 30.17 48.50
N VAL A 421 1.71 30.23 47.18
CA VAL A 421 1.64 29.04 46.32
C VAL A 421 2.82 28.11 46.60
N ARG A 422 2.51 26.84 46.89
CA ARG A 422 3.47 25.76 47.17
C ARG A 422 3.51 24.70 46.07
N THR A 423 2.37 24.44 45.45
CA THR A 423 2.22 23.48 44.35
C THR A 423 1.58 24.14 43.14
N LEU A 424 2.09 23.88 41.95
CA LEU A 424 1.53 24.30 40.66
C LEU A 424 1.27 23.07 39.77
N VAL A 425 0.06 22.94 39.25
CA VAL A 425 -0.29 21.95 38.23
C VAL A 425 -0.71 22.68 36.95
N VAL A 426 0.00 22.45 35.85
CA VAL A 426 -0.31 22.99 34.52
C VAL A 426 -1.13 21.97 33.74
N GLY A 427 -2.28 22.39 33.20
CA GLY A 427 -3.24 21.55 32.47
C GLY A 427 -2.70 20.98 31.16
N LYS A 428 -3.44 20.02 30.57
CA LYS A 428 -3.01 19.26 29.38
C LYS A 428 -2.98 20.10 28.08
N THR A 429 -3.76 21.18 28.03
CA THR A 429 -3.95 22.03 26.83
C THR A 429 -3.06 23.27 26.81
N THR A 430 -2.26 23.51 27.85
CA THR A 430 -1.45 24.73 27.94
C THR A 430 -0.29 24.68 26.94
N GLU A 431 -0.23 25.66 26.06
CA GLU A 431 0.79 25.80 25.02
C GLU A 431 1.85 26.84 25.36
N LYS A 432 1.49 27.89 26.13
CA LYS A 432 2.39 29.02 26.39
C LYS A 432 2.32 29.48 27.86
N ILE A 433 3.49 29.70 28.47
CA ILE A 433 3.61 30.38 29.78
C ILE A 433 4.32 31.71 29.57
N GLY A 434 3.73 32.80 30.05
CA GLY A 434 4.22 34.17 29.84
C GLY A 434 5.51 34.51 30.59
N LYS A 435 6.19 35.57 30.14
CA LYS A 435 7.37 36.15 30.81
C LYS A 435 7.05 36.49 32.27
N SER A 436 7.95 36.14 33.19
CA SER A 436 7.81 36.40 34.63
C SER A 436 6.52 35.87 35.30
N ALA A 437 5.80 34.93 34.68
CA ALA A 437 4.49 34.48 35.15
C ALA A 437 4.46 34.00 36.62
N PHE A 438 5.51 33.34 37.11
CA PHE A 438 5.65 32.86 38.49
C PHE A 438 6.93 33.38 39.17
N GLN A 439 7.44 34.52 38.69
CA GLN A 439 8.66 35.09 39.23
C GLN A 439 8.49 35.41 40.72
N ASN A 440 9.51 35.13 41.54
CA ASN A 440 9.53 35.37 42.99
C ASN A 440 8.45 34.63 43.79
N CYS A 441 7.89 33.54 43.26
CA CYS A 441 7.05 32.62 44.02
C CYS A 441 7.89 31.76 44.98
N LYS A 442 8.49 32.37 46.00
CA LYS A 442 9.55 31.78 46.86
C LYS A 442 9.16 30.45 47.52
N ASN A 443 7.86 30.24 47.79
CA ASN A 443 7.36 29.03 48.44
C ASN A 443 6.92 27.91 47.48
N LEU A 444 7.00 28.13 46.16
CA LEU A 444 6.66 27.13 45.15
C LEU A 444 7.73 26.03 45.13
N LYS A 445 7.36 24.83 45.61
CA LYS A 445 8.23 23.66 45.77
C LYS A 445 7.88 22.51 44.82
N LYS A 446 6.67 22.47 44.26
CA LYS A 446 6.24 21.36 43.39
C LYS A 446 5.56 21.88 42.14
N ILE A 447 6.08 21.53 40.97
CA ILE A 447 5.50 21.92 39.68
C ILE A 447 5.21 20.64 38.89
N ILE A 448 3.99 20.48 38.39
CA ILE A 448 3.58 19.34 37.56
C ILE A 448 3.07 19.90 36.23
N ILE A 449 3.78 19.61 35.14
CA ILE A 449 3.35 19.97 33.79
C ILE A 449 2.68 18.77 33.15
N LYS A 450 1.35 18.82 32.97
CA LYS A 450 0.60 17.75 32.29
C LYS A 450 0.50 17.95 30.77
N SER A 451 0.79 19.15 30.27
CA SER A 451 0.74 19.46 28.84
C SER A 451 1.80 18.71 28.05
N LYS A 452 1.40 18.07 26.95
CA LYS A 452 2.30 17.56 25.92
C LYS A 452 2.55 18.57 24.78
N ASN A 453 1.87 19.72 24.81
CA ASN A 453 1.85 20.72 23.74
C ASN A 453 2.46 22.07 24.18
N LEU A 454 3.28 22.10 25.24
CA LEU A 454 3.89 23.34 25.72
C LEU A 454 5.01 23.77 24.77
N LYS A 455 4.74 24.80 23.98
CA LYS A 455 5.62 25.33 22.93
C LYS A 455 6.60 26.38 23.46
N LYS A 456 6.17 27.22 24.41
CA LYS A 456 6.98 28.37 24.88
C LYS A 456 6.82 28.66 26.37
N ILE A 457 7.95 28.86 27.05
CA ILE A 457 7.99 29.42 28.42
C ILE A 457 8.77 30.74 28.34
N GLY A 458 8.15 31.83 28.77
CA GLY A 458 8.76 33.16 28.73
C GLY A 458 9.95 33.28 29.67
N SER A 459 10.84 34.22 29.37
CA SER A 459 12.02 34.49 30.20
C SER A 459 11.61 34.83 31.64
N ASN A 460 12.43 34.41 32.61
CA ASN A 460 12.21 34.62 34.05
C ASN A 460 10.87 34.09 34.61
N ALA A 461 10.10 33.28 33.87
CA ALA A 461 8.82 32.77 34.33
C ALA A 461 8.91 32.04 35.68
N PHE A 462 10.02 31.35 35.97
CA PHE A 462 10.25 30.64 37.24
C PHE A 462 11.46 31.18 38.03
N LYS A 463 11.91 32.40 37.74
CA LYS A 463 13.02 33.02 38.49
C LYS A 463 12.60 33.29 39.93
N GLY A 464 13.41 32.87 40.90
CA GLY A 464 13.15 33.15 42.33
C GLY A 464 12.13 32.24 43.01
N ILE A 465 11.86 31.06 42.46
CA ILE A 465 11.13 29.99 43.17
C ILE A 465 12.06 29.25 44.17
N SER A 466 11.51 28.32 44.94
CA SER A 466 12.31 27.54 45.91
C SER A 466 13.43 26.75 45.23
N LYS A 467 14.66 26.85 45.75
CA LYS A 467 15.83 26.07 45.27
C LYS A 467 15.64 24.55 45.40
N ASN A 468 14.78 24.12 46.33
CA ASN A 468 14.46 22.71 46.61
C ASN A 468 13.22 22.23 45.83
N ALA A 469 12.77 22.98 44.83
CA ALA A 469 11.61 22.58 44.06
C ALA A 469 11.86 21.29 43.26
N VAL A 470 10.77 20.61 42.90
CA VAL A 470 10.75 19.47 41.98
C VAL A 470 9.75 19.76 40.86
N VAL A 471 10.19 19.59 39.62
CA VAL A 471 9.34 19.71 38.43
C VAL A 471 9.12 18.34 37.82
N LYS A 472 7.86 17.93 37.65
CA LYS A 472 7.47 16.71 36.92
C LYS A 472 6.97 17.08 35.53
N VAL A 473 7.50 16.44 34.50
CA VAL A 473 7.13 16.66 33.09
C VAL A 473 6.74 15.34 32.41
N PRO A 474 6.01 15.35 31.28
CA PRO A 474 5.71 14.12 30.56
C PRO A 474 7.00 13.48 30.03
N LYS A 475 7.15 12.15 30.17
CA LYS A 475 8.37 11.40 29.80
C LYS A 475 8.85 11.74 28.38
N SER A 476 7.93 11.76 27.41
CA SER A 476 8.22 12.07 26.00
C SER A 476 8.65 13.52 25.71
N LYS A 477 8.47 14.45 26.65
CA LYS A 477 8.84 15.87 26.48
C LYS A 477 9.96 16.32 27.41
N LYS A 478 10.56 15.39 28.19
CA LYS A 478 11.55 15.70 29.23
C LYS A 478 12.74 16.50 28.71
N LYS A 479 13.34 16.11 27.57
CA LYS A 479 14.49 16.79 26.96
C LYS A 479 14.16 18.24 26.58
N LEU A 480 13.10 18.42 25.79
CA LEU A 480 12.64 19.74 25.34
C LEU A 480 12.25 20.66 26.51
N TYR A 481 11.44 20.15 27.44
CA TYR A 481 10.95 20.97 28.55
C TYR A 481 12.05 21.32 29.54
N THR A 482 13.07 20.47 29.70
CA THR A 482 14.26 20.83 30.49
C THR A 482 14.93 22.08 29.91
N LYS A 483 15.14 22.15 28.59
CA LYS A 483 15.70 23.34 27.93
C LYS A 483 14.84 24.59 28.18
N LEU A 484 13.53 24.50 27.93
CA LEU A 484 12.59 25.62 28.11
C LEU A 484 12.52 26.10 29.57
N LEU A 485 12.50 25.18 30.53
CA LEU A 485 12.44 25.48 31.95
C LEU A 485 13.72 26.15 32.43
N ARG A 486 14.90 25.67 32.02
CA ARG A 486 16.17 26.31 32.36
C ARG A 486 16.26 27.73 31.78
N ALA A 487 15.88 27.93 30.52
CA ALA A 487 15.82 29.25 29.89
C ALA A 487 14.84 30.22 30.56
N SER A 488 13.84 29.70 31.29
CA SER A 488 12.85 30.51 32.00
C SER A 488 13.27 30.95 33.41
N GLY A 489 14.54 30.74 33.79
CA GLY A 489 15.08 31.16 35.09
C GLY A 489 14.86 30.17 36.23
N LEU A 490 14.55 28.91 35.92
CA LEU A 490 14.45 27.85 36.93
C LEU A 490 15.82 27.58 37.58
N PRO A 491 15.96 27.64 38.92
CA PRO A 491 17.26 27.46 39.59
C PRO A 491 17.93 26.15 39.21
N LYS A 492 19.24 26.16 38.94
CA LYS A 492 20.02 24.97 38.53
C LYS A 492 19.85 23.77 39.49
N SER A 493 19.73 24.04 40.80
CA SER A 493 19.52 23.03 41.85
C SER A 493 18.19 22.27 41.78
N VAL A 494 17.19 22.81 41.07
CA VAL A 494 15.85 22.21 40.98
C VAL A 494 15.91 20.92 40.15
N LYS A 495 15.36 19.84 40.70
CA LYS A 495 15.28 18.52 40.04
C LYS A 495 14.11 18.50 39.05
N ILE A 496 14.38 18.16 37.79
CA ILE A 496 13.37 17.92 36.76
C ILE A 496 13.28 16.41 36.53
N LYS A 497 12.13 15.83 36.88
CA LYS A 497 11.88 14.38 36.83
C LYS A 497 10.96 14.02 35.67
#